data_AF-A0A3L7TSM8-F1
#
_entry.id   AF-A0A3L7TSM8-F1
#
_cell.length_a   1.000
_cell.length_b   1.000
_cell.length_c   1.000
_cell.angle_alpha   90.00
_cell.angle_beta   90.00
_cell.angle_gamma   90.00
#
_symmetry.space_group_name_H-M   'P 1'
#
loop_
_entity.id
_entity.type
_entity.pdbx_description
1 polymer ?
#
loop_
_entity_poly.entity_id
_entity_poly.type
_entity_poly.pdbx_seq_one_letter_code
_entity_poly.pdbx_strand_id
1 'polypeptide(L)'
;MHTNRHNLFASLGCGVLAALACVTFAQSARADDQSVDPVKDAAQDTRSAPAPAPNDEPRRPRGGQRGMPLAPDWPRAGGFGSGHEQPILEGIVVEEMMNAQGGRRELTDEDVTRAVAVAKLVSAEWGSVLEARAKSEPAQLRASLRAGGRRLLGLVALQERAPEVFEAKVAELRAQAVTSRAASEMRRAHDNTDNGAAPDPAKLAALQADLDAATAAQVDAALTMRRAEYSALATRLDKMKADIDADARNREKLAAALKDQALAPRDPPRDPRFEDGRDPPRDPRREPPAAPPRE
;
A
#
# COMPACT_ATOMS: atom_id res chain seq x y z
N MET A 1 -56.28 -51.09 -5.55
CA MET A 1 -56.35 -50.15 -6.69
C MET A 1 -55.03 -49.39 -6.76
N HIS A 2 -54.41 -49.31 -7.93
CA HIS A 2 -53.22 -48.47 -8.16
C HIS A 2 -53.64 -47.08 -8.63
N THR A 3 -52.87 -46.05 -8.27
CA THR A 3 -52.36 -45.08 -9.26
C THR A 3 -51.07 -44.45 -8.74
N ASN A 4 -50.09 -44.36 -9.63
CA ASN A 4 -48.77 -43.77 -9.42
C ASN A 4 -48.57 -42.68 -10.48
N ARG A 5 -48.10 -41.48 -10.11
CA ARG A 5 -47.59 -40.48 -11.07
C ARG A 5 -46.72 -39.42 -10.37
N HIS A 6 -45.40 -39.65 -10.39
CA HIS A 6 -44.41 -38.80 -11.08
C HIS A 6 -44.85 -37.34 -11.41
N ASN A 7 -44.09 -36.26 -11.16
CA ASN A 7 -42.64 -36.11 -11.36
C ASN A 7 -42.15 -34.68 -10.99
N LEU A 8 -40.83 -34.53 -10.79
CA LEU A 8 -39.97 -33.37 -11.14
C LEU A 8 -40.38 -31.93 -10.74
N PHE A 9 -39.60 -31.31 -9.84
CA PHE A 9 -38.63 -30.28 -10.27
C PHE A 9 -37.49 -30.13 -9.25
N ALA A 10 -36.26 -29.95 -9.75
CA ALA A 10 -35.07 -29.68 -8.96
C ALA A 10 -34.48 -28.32 -9.37
N SER A 11 -34.02 -27.53 -8.38
CA SER A 11 -33.12 -26.38 -8.57
C SER A 11 -32.54 -26.03 -7.19
N LEU A 12 -31.29 -26.40 -6.87
CA LEU A 12 -30.07 -25.65 -7.19
C LEU A 12 -30.09 -24.17 -6.72
N GLY A 13 -30.06 -23.99 -5.40
CA GLY A 13 -29.67 -22.72 -4.78
C GLY A 13 -28.15 -22.47 -4.90
N CYS A 14 -27.68 -22.17 -6.10
CA CYS A 14 -26.30 -21.75 -6.38
C CYS A 14 -26.35 -20.38 -7.09
N GLY A 15 -25.87 -19.30 -6.45
CA GLY A 15 -25.94 -17.98 -7.09
C GLY A 15 -25.73 -16.74 -6.21
N VAL A 16 -24.59 -16.64 -5.51
CA VAL A 16 -24.06 -15.32 -5.08
C VAL A 16 -22.53 -15.30 -5.29
N LEU A 17 -22.11 -15.46 -6.56
CA LEU A 17 -20.71 -15.34 -6.99
C LEU A 17 -20.65 -14.77 -8.41
N ALA A 18 -21.11 -13.53 -8.57
CA ALA A 18 -20.97 -12.78 -9.83
C ALA A 18 -21.10 -11.25 -9.59
N ALA A 19 -19.98 -10.58 -9.29
CA ALA A 19 -19.84 -9.14 -9.52
C ALA A 19 -18.35 -8.72 -9.47
N LEU A 20 -17.88 -8.23 -10.63
CA LEU A 20 -16.62 -7.55 -10.95
C LEU A 20 -15.41 -8.41 -11.31
N ALA A 21 -15.20 -8.49 -12.63
CA ALA A 21 -13.92 -8.73 -13.28
C ALA A 21 -13.69 -7.60 -14.31
N CYS A 22 -12.44 -7.42 -14.74
CA CYS A 22 -11.99 -6.55 -15.84
C CYS A 22 -12.11 -5.02 -15.65
N VAL A 23 -10.99 -4.39 -15.25
CA VAL A 23 -10.50 -3.19 -15.96
C VAL A 23 -9.00 -3.34 -16.22
N THR A 24 -8.65 -3.66 -17.47
CA THR A 24 -7.32 -3.45 -18.03
C THR A 24 -7.46 -3.01 -19.49
N PHE A 25 -6.69 -1.98 -19.85
CA PHE A 25 -6.06 -1.72 -21.16
C PHE A 25 -6.43 -0.42 -21.91
N ALA A 26 -5.36 0.20 -22.46
CA ALA A 26 -5.23 1.23 -23.48
C ALA A 26 -6.06 2.54 -23.47
N GLN A 27 -5.34 3.65 -23.44
CA GLN A 27 -5.61 4.80 -24.33
C GLN A 27 -4.56 4.81 -25.45
N SER A 28 -4.99 4.99 -26.71
CA SER A 28 -4.10 5.43 -27.79
C SER A 28 -4.89 6.09 -28.94
N ALA A 29 -4.52 7.34 -29.23
CA ALA A 29 -4.63 8.09 -30.49
C ALA A 29 -5.98 8.28 -31.22
N ARG A 30 -6.41 9.56 -31.30
CA ARG A 30 -6.71 10.38 -32.49
C ARG A 30 -6.99 11.83 -32.01
N ALA A 31 -6.40 12.94 -32.47
CA ALA A 31 -6.07 13.41 -33.84
C ALA A 31 -7.37 13.70 -34.66
N ASP A 32 -7.66 14.90 -35.18
CA ASP A 32 -6.86 16.12 -35.42
C ASP A 32 -7.73 17.40 -35.48
N ASP A 33 -7.04 18.54 -35.69
CA ASP A 33 -7.42 19.67 -36.57
C ASP A 33 -7.91 21.00 -35.96
N GLN A 34 -6.99 21.97 -35.86
CA GLN A 34 -7.16 23.29 -36.50
C GLN A 34 -5.79 23.96 -36.78
N SER A 35 -5.73 24.75 -37.84
CA SER A 35 -4.51 25.16 -38.56
C SER A 35 -4.22 26.68 -38.53
N VAL A 36 -3.12 27.08 -39.22
CA VAL A 36 -2.65 28.47 -39.55
C VAL A 36 -1.77 29.11 -38.44
N ASP A 37 -0.59 29.72 -38.68
CA ASP A 37 0.20 30.05 -39.91
C ASP A 37 1.75 29.87 -39.66
N PRO A 38 2.65 29.91 -40.68
CA PRO A 38 4.07 29.54 -40.53
C PRO A 38 5.05 30.69 -40.27
N VAL A 39 6.12 30.42 -39.52
CA VAL A 39 7.33 31.27 -39.47
C VAL A 39 8.51 30.52 -40.09
N LYS A 40 9.09 31.12 -41.14
CA LYS A 40 10.42 30.77 -41.64
C LYS A 40 11.48 31.18 -40.60
N ASP A 41 12.43 30.31 -40.28
CA ASP A 41 13.79 30.45 -40.85
C ASP A 41 14.80 29.38 -40.38
N ALA A 42 15.72 29.09 -41.30
CA ALA A 42 17.13 28.71 -41.12
C ALA A 42 17.57 27.36 -40.50
N ALA A 43 18.75 26.95 -41.00
CA ALA A 43 19.72 26.00 -40.44
C ALA A 43 19.38 24.50 -40.44
N GLN A 44 19.73 23.84 -41.56
CA GLN A 44 20.07 22.41 -41.56
C GLN A 44 21.35 22.18 -40.73
N ASP A 45 21.28 21.37 -39.66
CA ASP A 45 22.46 20.74 -39.05
C ASP A 45 22.31 19.22 -39.12
N THR A 46 22.77 18.63 -40.24
CA THR A 46 22.73 17.19 -40.48
C THR A 46 23.82 16.47 -39.70
N ARG A 47 23.60 16.26 -38.39
CA ARG A 47 24.46 15.38 -37.59
C ARG A 47 23.96 13.94 -37.66
N SER A 48 24.81 13.07 -38.18
CA SER A 48 24.57 11.65 -38.36
C SER A 48 24.10 10.98 -37.06
N ALA A 49 22.93 10.33 -37.11
CA ALA A 49 22.48 9.47 -36.03
C ALA A 49 23.39 8.23 -35.94
N PRO A 50 23.81 7.80 -34.73
CA PRO A 50 24.52 6.54 -34.56
C PRO A 50 23.60 5.36 -34.85
N ALA A 51 24.16 4.29 -35.42
CA ALA A 51 23.41 3.09 -35.80
C ALA A 51 22.76 2.40 -34.59
N PRO A 52 21.56 1.80 -34.74
CA PRO A 52 20.92 1.05 -33.67
C PRO A 52 21.73 -0.20 -33.31
N ALA A 53 21.99 -0.40 -32.02
CA ALA A 53 22.71 -1.56 -31.52
C ALA A 53 21.81 -2.82 -31.57
N PRO A 54 22.28 -3.95 -32.15
CA PRO A 54 21.48 -5.17 -32.24
C PRO A 54 21.57 -5.97 -30.93
N ASN A 55 20.79 -5.57 -29.92
CA ASN A 55 20.59 -6.36 -28.67
C ASN A 55 19.31 -5.95 -27.90
N ASP A 56 18.19 -5.76 -28.60
CA ASP A 56 16.86 -5.73 -27.97
C ASP A 56 16.41 -7.17 -27.65
N GLU A 57 16.99 -7.77 -26.60
CA GLU A 57 16.34 -8.92 -25.96
C GLU A 57 15.04 -8.44 -25.28
N PRO A 58 13.88 -9.07 -25.56
CA PRO A 58 12.65 -8.71 -24.90
C PRO A 58 12.77 -9.00 -23.40
N ARG A 59 12.83 -7.93 -22.59
CA ARG A 59 12.88 -7.99 -21.13
C ARG A 59 11.76 -8.90 -20.62
N ARG A 60 12.13 -10.12 -20.21
CA ARG A 60 11.18 -11.12 -19.71
C ARG A 60 10.39 -10.51 -18.55
N PRO A 61 9.04 -10.60 -18.54
CA PRO A 61 8.24 -10.01 -17.47
C PRO A 61 8.67 -10.62 -16.14
N ARG A 62 9.09 -9.73 -15.21
CA ARG A 62 9.61 -10.08 -13.89
C ARG A 62 8.57 -10.94 -13.16
N GLY A 63 8.95 -12.16 -12.81
CA GLY A 63 8.01 -13.24 -12.51
C GLY A 63 6.97 -12.90 -11.45
N GLY A 64 5.71 -12.74 -11.88
CA GLY A 64 4.57 -12.81 -10.98
C GLY A 64 4.46 -14.23 -10.43
N GLN A 65 4.30 -14.37 -9.11
CA GLN A 65 4.11 -15.66 -8.46
C GLN A 65 2.82 -16.32 -8.95
N ARG A 66 2.93 -17.23 -9.92
CA ARG A 66 1.83 -18.12 -10.32
C ARG A 66 1.44 -18.98 -9.12
N GLY A 67 0.18 -18.88 -8.69
CA GLY A 67 -0.41 -19.76 -7.67
C GLY A 67 -0.79 -19.09 -6.35
N MET A 68 -0.39 -17.84 -6.10
CA MET A 68 -1.03 -17.06 -5.03
C MET A 68 -2.43 -16.64 -5.47
N PRO A 69 -3.47 -16.80 -4.63
CA PRO A 69 -4.76 -16.18 -4.91
C PRO A 69 -4.55 -14.67 -5.08
N LEU A 70 -5.19 -14.08 -6.09
CA LEU A 70 -5.14 -12.64 -6.31
C LEU A 70 -5.48 -11.93 -5.01
N ALA A 71 -4.61 -11.01 -4.58
CA ALA A 71 -4.93 -10.14 -3.46
C ALA A 71 -6.28 -9.48 -3.76
N PRO A 72 -7.19 -9.34 -2.77
CA PRO A 72 -8.50 -8.75 -3.00
C PRO A 72 -8.37 -7.43 -3.76
N ASP A 73 -9.37 -7.07 -4.56
CA ASP A 73 -9.42 -5.75 -5.21
C ASP A 73 -9.63 -4.68 -4.14
N TRP A 74 -8.54 -4.35 -3.46
CA TRP A 74 -8.42 -3.17 -2.62
C TRP A 74 -8.82 -1.98 -3.50
N PRO A 75 -9.65 -1.04 -3.00
CA PRO A 75 -9.93 0.17 -3.75
C PRO A 75 -8.61 0.85 -4.10
N ARG A 76 -8.25 0.81 -5.38
CA ARG A 76 -7.05 1.46 -5.93
C ARG A 76 -7.32 2.96 -5.97
N ALA A 77 -7.32 3.56 -4.78
CA ALA A 77 -7.37 4.99 -4.54
C ALA A 77 -6.04 5.62 -5.01
N GLY A 78 -5.91 5.67 -6.34
CA GLY A 78 -4.75 5.99 -7.15
C GLY A 78 -5.23 6.20 -8.59
N GLY A 79 -6.24 7.07 -8.72
CA GLY A 79 -6.92 7.44 -9.97
C GLY A 79 -6.69 8.91 -10.37
N PHE A 80 -5.62 9.52 -9.87
CA PHE A 80 -5.06 10.78 -10.34
C PHE A 80 -3.53 10.65 -10.28
N GLY A 81 -2.84 10.91 -11.40
CA GLY A 81 -1.37 10.82 -11.48
C GLY A 81 -0.84 9.46 -11.95
N SER A 82 -0.68 9.29 -13.26
CA SER A 82 0.13 8.23 -13.85
C SER A 82 1.63 8.52 -13.66
N GLY A 83 2.15 8.18 -12.49
CA GLY A 83 3.59 8.21 -12.18
C GLY A 83 4.07 9.41 -11.37
N HIS A 84 4.92 9.12 -10.38
CA HIS A 84 5.82 10.01 -9.64
C HIS A 84 5.27 10.91 -8.51
N GLU A 85 3.99 11.25 -8.42
CA GLU A 85 3.46 11.84 -7.17
C GLU A 85 3.01 10.75 -6.17
N GLN A 86 3.97 10.18 -5.43
CA GLN A 86 3.64 9.56 -4.14
C GLN A 86 3.27 10.68 -3.16
N PRO A 87 2.08 10.65 -2.51
CA PRO A 87 1.74 11.65 -1.51
C PRO A 87 2.75 11.59 -0.36
N ILE A 88 3.17 12.76 0.13
CA ILE A 88 4.27 12.96 1.10
C ILE A 88 4.02 12.20 2.42
N LEU A 89 2.77 11.84 2.70
CA LEU A 89 2.35 10.83 3.68
C LEU A 89 3.23 9.55 3.70
N GLU A 90 3.70 9.07 2.53
CA GLU A 90 4.66 7.96 2.51
C GLU A 90 6.01 8.37 3.09
N GLY A 91 6.59 9.53 2.76
CA GLY A 91 7.82 10.00 3.43
C GLY A 91 7.68 10.11 4.96
N ILE A 92 6.59 10.71 5.46
CA ILE A 92 6.42 11.02 6.89
C ILE A 92 6.24 9.76 7.75
N VAL A 93 5.47 8.77 7.26
CA VAL A 93 5.07 7.59 8.03
C VAL A 93 5.82 6.34 7.58
N VAL A 94 6.08 6.17 6.28
CA VAL A 94 6.74 4.97 5.76
C VAL A 94 8.23 4.98 6.09
N GLU A 95 8.94 6.11 6.07
CA GLU A 95 10.38 6.11 6.42
C GLU A 95 10.61 5.65 7.87
N GLU A 96 9.77 6.10 8.81
CA GLU A 96 9.88 5.74 10.23
C GLU A 96 9.19 4.40 10.60
N MET A 97 8.28 3.88 9.77
CA MET A 97 7.81 2.48 9.85
C MET A 97 8.75 1.49 9.15
N MET A 98 9.55 1.94 8.17
CA MET A 98 10.49 1.12 7.38
C MET A 98 11.93 1.23 7.84
N ASN A 99 12.17 1.88 8.98
CA ASN A 99 13.36 1.64 9.80
C ASN A 99 13.40 0.16 10.27
N ALA A 100 13.97 -0.67 9.38
CA ALA A 100 14.57 -2.00 9.51
C ALA A 100 13.76 -3.18 10.11
N GLN A 101 12.90 -3.01 11.11
CA GLN A 101 12.26 -4.16 11.81
C GLN A 101 10.84 -4.51 11.30
N GLY A 102 10.05 -3.54 10.82
CA GLY A 102 8.63 -3.74 10.49
C GLY A 102 8.35 -4.84 9.46
N GLY A 103 9.25 -5.02 8.48
CA GLY A 103 9.11 -6.05 7.43
C GLY A 103 9.39 -7.49 7.88
N ARG A 104 9.91 -7.71 9.09
CA ARG A 104 10.22 -9.04 9.65
C ARG A 104 9.35 -9.43 10.85
N ARG A 105 8.62 -8.49 11.46
CA ARG A 105 7.71 -8.79 12.57
C ARG A 105 6.51 -9.60 12.05
N GLU A 106 6.12 -10.65 12.78
CA GLU A 106 4.86 -11.32 12.52
C GLU A 106 3.68 -10.44 12.92
N LEU A 107 2.72 -10.24 12.02
CA LEU A 107 1.46 -9.58 12.32
C LEU A 107 0.73 -10.36 13.42
N THR A 108 0.43 -9.67 14.51
CA THR A 108 -0.35 -10.20 15.63
C THR A 108 -1.84 -10.11 15.35
N ASP A 109 -2.66 -10.78 16.17
CA ASP A 109 -4.12 -10.72 16.07
C ASP A 109 -4.67 -9.34 16.44
N GLU A 110 -3.94 -8.61 17.29
CA GLU A 110 -4.20 -7.22 17.61
C GLU A 110 -4.00 -6.31 16.39
N ASP A 111 -2.94 -6.54 15.59
CA ASP A 111 -2.69 -5.79 14.35
C ASP A 111 -3.79 -6.03 13.31
N VAL A 112 -4.26 -7.28 13.18
CA VAL A 112 -5.41 -7.62 12.32
C VAL A 112 -6.69 -6.95 12.82
N THR A 113 -6.91 -6.92 14.14
CA THR A 113 -8.08 -6.28 14.75
C THR A 113 -8.09 -4.77 14.53
N ARG A 114 -6.95 -4.09 14.72
CA ARG A 114 -6.76 -2.67 14.38
C ARG A 114 -7.00 -2.41 12.89
N ALA A 115 -6.45 -3.24 12.00
CA ALA A 115 -6.65 -3.12 10.56
C ALA A 115 -8.13 -3.25 10.16
N VAL A 116 -8.88 -4.18 10.75
CA VAL A 116 -10.33 -4.32 10.54
C VAL A 116 -11.09 -3.08 11.05
N ALA A 117 -10.73 -2.55 12.23
CA ALA A 117 -11.36 -1.34 12.77
C ALA A 117 -11.14 -0.11 11.86
N VAL A 118 -9.91 0.13 11.41
CA VAL A 118 -9.59 1.21 10.47
C VAL A 118 -10.29 1.01 9.12
N ALA A 119 -10.38 -0.23 8.62
CA ALA A 119 -11.11 -0.50 7.39
C ALA A 119 -12.60 -0.17 7.51
N LYS A 120 -13.25 -0.47 8.65
CA LYS A 120 -14.64 -0.05 8.94
C LYS A 120 -14.82 1.47 8.95
N LEU A 121 -13.82 2.22 9.45
CA LEU A 121 -13.84 3.68 9.40
C LEU A 121 -13.79 4.19 7.95
N VAL A 122 -12.99 3.59 7.07
CA VAL A 122 -12.96 3.98 5.65
C VAL A 122 -14.22 3.54 4.89
N SER A 123 -14.66 2.30 5.07
CA SER A 123 -15.90 1.75 4.49
C SER A 123 -16.41 0.58 5.34
N ALA A 124 -17.66 0.68 5.81
CA ALA A 124 -18.30 -0.37 6.62
C ALA A 124 -18.38 -1.72 5.88
N GLU A 125 -18.61 -1.70 4.57
CA GLU A 125 -18.61 -2.89 3.71
C GLU A 125 -17.22 -3.55 3.67
N TRP A 126 -16.18 -2.77 3.39
CA TRP A 126 -14.79 -3.26 3.32
C TRP A 126 -14.32 -3.83 4.67
N GLY A 127 -14.61 -3.12 5.76
CA GLY A 127 -14.33 -3.60 7.11
C GLY A 127 -15.08 -4.88 7.47
N SER A 128 -16.31 -5.07 6.97
CA SER A 128 -17.07 -6.31 7.16
C SER A 128 -16.49 -7.49 6.37
N VAL A 129 -16.01 -7.25 5.14
CA VAL A 129 -15.30 -8.26 4.34
C VAL A 129 -14.00 -8.71 5.01
N LEU A 130 -13.23 -7.76 5.57
CA LEU A 130 -12.01 -8.10 6.32
C LEU A 130 -12.32 -8.82 7.64
N GLU A 131 -13.38 -8.44 8.36
CA GLU A 131 -13.80 -9.14 9.57
C GLU A 131 -14.24 -10.58 9.29
N ALA A 132 -15.00 -10.81 8.21
CA ALA A 132 -15.39 -12.15 7.78
C ALA A 132 -14.14 -13.02 7.48
N ARG A 133 -13.19 -12.47 6.71
CA ARG A 133 -11.90 -13.15 6.41
C ARG A 133 -11.04 -13.39 7.64
N ALA A 134 -11.07 -12.50 8.63
CA ALA A 134 -10.35 -12.68 9.89
C ALA A 134 -10.89 -13.89 10.69
N LYS A 135 -12.19 -14.18 10.58
CA LYS A 135 -12.85 -15.32 11.22
C LYS A 135 -12.65 -16.62 10.43
N SER A 136 -12.75 -16.59 9.09
CA SER A 136 -12.68 -17.80 8.26
C SER A 136 -11.25 -18.21 7.87
N GLU A 137 -10.38 -17.25 7.55
CA GLU A 137 -9.08 -17.48 6.93
C GLU A 137 -7.95 -16.59 7.53
N PRO A 138 -7.76 -16.58 8.86
CA PRO A 138 -6.85 -15.63 9.53
C PRO A 138 -5.41 -15.70 9.02
N ALA A 139 -4.90 -16.90 8.71
CA ALA A 139 -3.54 -17.06 8.17
C ALA A 139 -3.40 -16.42 6.77
N GLN A 140 -4.40 -16.59 5.90
CA GLN A 140 -4.39 -15.99 4.56
C GLN A 140 -4.56 -14.46 4.64
N LEU A 141 -5.41 -13.96 5.55
CA LEU A 141 -5.53 -12.53 5.80
C LEU A 141 -4.22 -11.92 6.30
N ARG A 142 -3.55 -12.53 7.29
CA ARG A 142 -2.22 -12.07 7.73
C ARG A 142 -1.19 -12.10 6.60
N ALA A 143 -1.22 -13.11 5.71
CA ALA A 143 -0.34 -13.16 4.54
C ALA A 143 -0.63 -12.03 3.53
N SER A 144 -1.91 -11.77 3.21
CA SER A 144 -2.30 -10.71 2.29
C SER A 144 -2.01 -9.31 2.85
N LEU A 145 -2.13 -9.12 4.17
CA LEU A 145 -1.76 -7.88 4.84
C LEU A 145 -0.25 -7.60 4.78
N ARG A 146 0.62 -8.62 4.93
CA ARG A 146 2.08 -8.46 4.71
C ARG A 146 2.42 -8.12 3.26
N ALA A 147 1.76 -8.76 2.31
CA ALA A 147 2.06 -8.62 0.88
C ALA A 147 1.53 -7.31 0.26
N GLY A 148 0.28 -6.94 0.56
CA GLY A 148 -0.41 -5.79 -0.05
C GLY A 148 -1.10 -4.84 0.93
N GLY A 149 -1.28 -5.23 2.19
CA GLY A 149 -1.96 -4.42 3.22
C GLY A 149 -1.17 -3.23 3.76
N ARG A 150 0.00 -2.89 3.19
CA ARG A 150 0.88 -1.81 3.66
C ARG A 150 0.15 -0.48 3.86
N ARG A 151 -0.76 -0.10 2.95
CA ARG A 151 -1.57 1.12 3.06
C ARG A 151 -2.50 1.10 4.28
N LEU A 152 -3.13 -0.03 4.56
CA LEU A 152 -4.04 -0.17 5.71
C LEU A 152 -3.25 -0.18 7.03
N LEU A 153 -2.11 -0.87 7.07
CA LEU A 153 -1.21 -0.84 8.25
C LEU A 153 -0.59 0.56 8.47
N GLY A 154 -0.32 1.30 7.39
CA GLY A 154 0.08 2.71 7.46
C GLY A 154 -1.02 3.61 8.05
N LEU A 155 -2.30 3.36 7.72
CA LEU A 155 -3.43 4.08 8.34
C LEU A 155 -3.57 3.74 9.84
N VAL A 156 -3.31 2.50 10.26
CA VAL A 156 -3.27 2.13 11.68
C VAL A 156 -2.19 2.92 12.42
N ALA A 157 -0.96 2.95 11.90
CA ALA A 157 0.12 3.73 12.52
C ALA A 157 -0.13 5.25 12.47
N LEU A 158 -0.80 5.76 11.43
CA LEU A 158 -1.21 7.15 11.32
C LEU A 158 -2.24 7.52 12.40
N GLN A 159 -3.20 6.63 12.69
CA GLN A 159 -4.18 6.81 13.77
C GLN A 159 -3.51 7.01 15.13
N GLU A 160 -2.47 6.23 15.43
CA GLU A 160 -1.72 6.29 16.69
C GLU A 160 -0.82 7.53 16.79
N ARG A 161 -0.19 7.95 15.67
CA ARG A 161 0.87 8.99 15.67
C ARG A 161 0.38 10.40 15.33
N ALA A 162 -0.65 10.53 14.50
CA ALA A 162 -1.14 11.80 13.97
C ALA A 162 -2.67 11.72 13.73
N PRO A 163 -3.48 11.66 14.81
CA PRO A 163 -4.92 11.40 14.70
C PRO A 163 -5.68 12.43 13.84
N GLU A 164 -5.28 13.70 13.84
CA GLU A 164 -5.89 14.74 12.97
C GLU A 164 -5.66 14.44 11.48
N VAL A 165 -4.44 14.01 11.12
CA VAL A 165 -4.09 13.61 9.74
C VAL A 165 -4.82 12.32 9.37
N PHE A 166 -4.96 11.38 10.32
CA PHE A 166 -5.75 10.17 10.13
C PHE A 166 -7.22 10.46 9.80
N GLU A 167 -7.91 11.28 10.61
CA GLU A 167 -9.32 11.61 10.37
C GLU A 167 -9.51 12.30 9.01
N ALA A 168 -8.65 13.27 8.68
CA ALA A 168 -8.68 13.93 7.38
C ALA A 168 -8.39 12.95 6.22
N LYS A 169 -7.51 11.96 6.43
CA LYS A 169 -7.23 10.90 5.45
C LYS A 169 -8.40 9.93 5.26
N VAL A 170 -9.09 9.57 6.34
CA VAL A 170 -10.32 8.75 6.28
C VAL A 170 -11.42 9.50 5.53
N ALA A 171 -11.59 10.80 5.77
CA ALA A 171 -12.54 11.64 5.03
C ALA A 171 -12.23 11.69 3.52
N GLU A 172 -10.95 11.89 3.13
CA GLU A 172 -10.52 11.85 1.72
C GLU A 172 -10.84 10.49 1.06
N LEU A 173 -10.53 9.37 1.73
CA LEU A 173 -10.79 8.03 1.21
C LEU A 173 -12.30 7.75 1.04
N ARG A 174 -13.13 8.24 1.97
CA ARG A 174 -14.60 8.18 1.86
C ARG A 174 -15.10 8.97 0.66
N ALA A 175 -14.60 10.20 0.46
CA ALA A 175 -14.99 11.03 -0.69
C ALA A 175 -14.59 10.37 -2.02
N GLN A 176 -13.37 9.83 -2.12
CA GLN A 176 -12.93 9.04 -3.29
C GLN A 176 -13.85 7.84 -3.58
N ALA A 177 -14.34 7.15 -2.55
CA ALA A 177 -15.30 6.05 -2.71
C ALA A 177 -16.70 6.51 -3.13
N VAL A 178 -17.11 7.75 -2.85
CA VAL A 178 -18.35 8.35 -3.38
C VAL A 178 -18.18 8.69 -4.86
N THR A 179 -17.13 9.42 -5.23
CA THR A 179 -16.83 9.75 -6.65
C THR A 179 -16.70 8.49 -7.52
N SER A 180 -16.04 7.44 -7.01
CA SER A 180 -15.89 6.17 -7.74
C SER A 180 -17.23 5.47 -7.99
N ARG A 181 -18.21 5.62 -7.08
CA ARG A 181 -19.56 5.08 -7.23
C ARG A 181 -20.37 5.91 -8.22
N ALA A 182 -20.42 7.23 -8.07
CA ALA A 182 -21.10 8.14 -9.00
C ALA A 182 -20.59 7.95 -10.45
N ALA A 183 -19.27 7.88 -10.64
CA ALA A 183 -18.68 7.63 -11.96
C ALA A 183 -19.01 6.24 -12.52
N SER A 184 -19.22 5.23 -11.67
CA SER A 184 -19.63 3.88 -12.09
C SER A 184 -21.12 3.80 -12.41
N GLU A 185 -21.96 4.57 -11.72
CA GLU A 185 -23.39 4.69 -12.00
C GLU A 185 -23.63 5.47 -13.30
N MET A 186 -22.87 6.54 -13.55
CA MET A 186 -22.88 7.26 -14.82
C MET A 186 -22.46 6.37 -15.99
N ARG A 187 -21.39 5.58 -15.86
CA ARG A 187 -21.01 4.58 -16.88
C ARG A 187 -22.13 3.57 -17.12
N ARG A 188 -22.67 2.94 -16.08
CA ARG A 188 -23.80 1.99 -16.20
C ARG A 188 -25.03 2.62 -16.86
N ALA A 189 -25.30 3.90 -16.65
CA ALA A 189 -26.41 4.61 -17.30
C ALA A 189 -26.17 4.83 -18.80
N HIS A 190 -24.92 4.99 -19.24
CA HIS A 190 -24.54 4.96 -20.66
C HIS A 190 -24.49 3.54 -21.23
N ASP A 191 -24.03 2.55 -20.47
CA ASP A 191 -23.86 1.18 -20.96
C ASP A 191 -25.21 0.45 -21.12
N ASN A 192 -26.21 0.74 -20.25
CA ASN A 192 -27.55 0.13 -20.25
C ASN A 192 -28.44 0.48 -21.49
N THR A 193 -27.83 0.81 -22.62
CA THR A 193 -28.50 0.94 -23.94
C THR A 193 -28.93 -0.42 -24.53
N ASP A 194 -28.77 -1.53 -23.80
CA ASP A 194 -29.02 -2.92 -24.23
C ASP A 194 -30.42 -3.17 -24.86
N ASN A 195 -31.41 -2.34 -24.57
CA ASN A 195 -32.76 -2.41 -25.17
C ASN A 195 -32.96 -1.52 -26.41
N GLY A 196 -31.90 -0.90 -26.94
CA GLY A 196 -31.96 0.04 -28.07
C GLY A 196 -32.65 1.39 -27.77
N ALA A 197 -33.15 1.58 -26.55
CA ALA A 197 -33.70 2.84 -26.08
C ALA A 197 -32.55 3.81 -25.74
N ALA A 198 -32.66 5.06 -26.19
CA ALA A 198 -31.74 6.10 -25.77
C ALA A 198 -31.80 6.29 -24.23
N PRO A 199 -30.66 6.50 -23.55
CA PRO A 199 -30.65 6.72 -22.11
C PRO A 199 -31.44 7.99 -21.75
N ASP A 200 -32.21 7.92 -20.67
CA ASP A 200 -33.04 9.03 -20.20
C ASP A 200 -32.18 10.28 -19.91
N PRO A 201 -32.37 11.40 -20.66
CA PRO A 201 -31.55 12.58 -20.50
C PRO A 201 -31.73 13.26 -19.14
N ALA A 202 -32.90 13.13 -18.49
CA ALA A 202 -33.12 13.68 -17.16
C ALA A 202 -32.32 12.89 -16.10
N LYS A 203 -32.28 11.56 -16.22
CA LYS A 203 -31.46 10.69 -15.39
C LYS A 203 -29.96 10.92 -15.59
N LEU A 204 -29.50 11.08 -16.84
CA LEU A 204 -28.09 11.40 -17.11
C LEU A 204 -27.69 12.77 -16.55
N ALA A 205 -28.55 13.78 -16.66
CA ALA A 205 -28.29 15.10 -16.07
C ALA A 205 -28.19 15.05 -14.54
N ALA A 206 -29.02 14.24 -13.87
CA ALA A 206 -28.93 14.03 -12.42
C ALA A 206 -27.63 13.32 -12.03
N LEU A 207 -27.27 12.22 -12.69
CA LEU A 207 -26.02 11.48 -12.42
C LEU A 207 -24.76 12.32 -12.69
N GLN A 208 -24.80 13.21 -13.69
CA GLN A 208 -23.73 14.18 -13.93
C GLN A 208 -23.60 15.16 -12.76
N ALA A 209 -24.71 15.74 -12.28
CA ALA A 209 -24.70 16.65 -11.14
C ALA A 209 -24.20 15.97 -9.85
N ASP A 210 -24.58 14.70 -9.62
CA ASP A 210 -24.07 13.89 -8.49
C ASP A 210 -22.57 13.63 -8.60
N LEU A 211 -22.06 13.36 -9.80
CA LEU A 211 -20.63 13.18 -10.06
C LEU A 211 -19.83 14.47 -9.88
N ASP A 212 -20.37 15.61 -10.33
CA ASP A 212 -19.76 16.93 -10.15
C ASP A 212 -19.67 17.31 -8.66
N ALA A 213 -20.77 17.11 -7.92
CA ALA A 213 -20.81 17.32 -6.46
C ALA A 213 -19.85 16.40 -5.70
N ALA A 214 -19.79 15.11 -6.07
CA ALA A 214 -18.84 14.16 -5.48
C ALA A 214 -17.38 14.54 -5.76
N THR A 215 -17.09 14.99 -6.98
CA THR A 215 -15.75 15.44 -7.39
C THR A 215 -15.32 16.69 -6.63
N ALA A 216 -16.20 17.68 -6.46
CA ALA A 216 -15.94 18.86 -5.64
C ALA A 216 -15.64 18.47 -4.17
N ALA A 217 -16.48 17.64 -3.56
CA ALA A 217 -16.28 17.15 -2.20
C ALA A 217 -14.97 16.35 -2.02
N GLN A 218 -14.55 15.60 -3.04
CA GLN A 218 -13.25 14.91 -3.04
C GLN A 218 -12.07 15.90 -3.08
N VAL A 219 -12.16 16.98 -3.86
CA VAL A 219 -11.12 18.02 -3.88
C VAL A 219 -11.01 18.71 -2.53
N ASP A 220 -12.14 19.10 -1.92
CA ASP A 220 -12.17 19.74 -0.60
C ASP A 220 -11.62 18.83 0.51
N ALA A 221 -11.96 17.53 0.47
CA ALA A 221 -11.41 16.56 1.40
C ALA A 221 -9.88 16.38 1.22
N ALA A 222 -9.40 16.33 -0.03
CA ALA A 222 -7.97 16.24 -0.33
C ALA A 222 -7.19 17.50 0.09
N LEU A 223 -7.76 18.70 -0.08
CA LEU A 223 -7.18 19.95 0.40
C LEU A 223 -7.13 20.00 1.93
N THR A 224 -8.19 19.53 2.60
CA THR A 224 -8.25 19.43 4.07
C THR A 224 -7.20 18.46 4.60
N MET A 225 -7.06 17.30 3.98
CA MET A 225 -6.03 16.31 4.29
C MET A 225 -4.61 16.86 4.12
N ARG A 226 -4.32 17.54 3.00
CA ARG A 226 -3.02 18.21 2.79
C ARG A 226 -2.73 19.28 3.86
N ARG A 227 -3.73 20.08 4.26
CA ARG A 227 -3.57 21.08 5.34
C ARG A 227 -3.21 20.41 6.68
N ALA A 228 -3.84 19.28 7.02
CA ALA A 228 -3.49 18.51 8.21
C ALA A 228 -2.06 17.95 8.14
N GLU A 229 -1.65 17.38 7.00
CA GLU A 229 -0.26 16.92 6.76
C GLU A 229 0.75 18.07 6.98
N TYR A 230 0.51 19.25 6.41
CA TYR A 230 1.40 20.41 6.57
C TYR A 230 1.49 20.90 8.02
N SER A 231 0.38 20.87 8.78
CA SER A 231 0.38 21.22 10.20
C SER A 231 1.23 20.26 11.03
N ALA A 232 1.07 18.95 10.80
CA ALA A 232 1.87 17.91 11.46
C ALA A 232 3.36 17.99 11.09
N LEU A 233 3.68 18.28 9.83
CA LEU A 233 5.05 18.54 9.35
C LEU A 233 5.69 19.75 10.04
N ALA A 234 4.98 20.89 10.12
CA ALA A 234 5.47 22.09 10.79
C ALA A 234 5.81 21.80 12.26
N THR A 235 4.91 21.11 12.96
CA THR A 235 5.10 20.68 14.35
C THR A 235 6.34 19.79 14.52
N ARG A 236 6.56 18.83 13.61
CA ARG A 236 7.75 17.96 13.62
C ARG A 236 9.04 18.73 13.35
N LEU A 237 9.02 19.69 12.42
CA LEU A 237 10.17 20.55 12.12
C LEU A 237 10.54 21.44 13.31
N ASP A 238 9.55 22.02 13.99
CA ASP A 238 9.81 22.87 15.16
C ASP A 238 10.34 22.07 16.35
N LYS A 239 9.86 20.83 16.55
CA LYS A 239 10.50 19.90 17.49
C LYS A 239 11.96 19.61 17.10
N MET A 240 12.23 19.29 15.84
CA MET A 240 13.60 18.97 15.38
C MET A 240 14.57 20.15 15.58
N LYS A 241 14.11 21.40 15.36
CA LYS A 241 14.89 22.60 15.68
C LYS A 241 15.18 22.69 17.19
N ALA A 242 14.17 22.49 18.03
CA ALA A 242 14.32 22.54 19.49
C ALA A 242 15.27 21.45 20.03
N ASP A 243 15.24 20.25 19.45
CA ASP A 243 16.17 19.14 19.74
C ASP A 243 17.60 19.51 19.33
N ILE A 244 17.81 20.06 18.11
CA ILE A 244 19.13 20.56 17.64
C ILE A 244 19.66 21.69 18.54
N ASP A 245 18.81 22.64 18.94
CA ASP A 245 19.20 23.72 19.85
C ASP A 245 19.54 23.18 21.26
N ALA A 246 18.88 22.11 21.70
CA ALA A 246 19.21 21.42 22.96
C ALA A 246 20.57 20.72 22.87
N ASP A 247 20.86 20.04 21.77
CA ASP A 247 22.17 19.41 21.53
C ASP A 247 23.28 20.46 21.38
N ALA A 248 23.01 21.60 20.76
CA ALA A 248 23.93 22.73 20.69
C ALA A 248 24.28 23.28 22.08
N ARG A 249 23.28 23.43 22.97
CA ARG A 249 23.49 23.80 24.39
C ARG A 249 24.24 22.71 25.17
N ASN A 250 24.01 21.44 24.85
CA ASN A 250 24.65 20.29 25.50
C ASN A 250 25.98 19.85 24.85
N ARG A 251 26.51 20.60 23.88
CA ARG A 251 27.62 20.19 23.00
C ARG A 251 28.84 19.66 23.75
N GLU A 252 29.27 20.33 24.82
CA GLU A 252 30.44 19.91 25.60
C GLU A 252 30.22 18.58 26.32
N LYS A 253 29.02 18.38 26.88
CA LYS A 253 28.61 17.13 27.54
C LYS A 253 28.51 15.97 26.54
N LEU A 254 27.95 16.22 25.35
CA LEU A 254 27.87 15.23 24.28
C LEU A 254 29.28 14.85 23.77
N ALA A 255 30.17 15.84 23.60
CA ALA A 255 31.56 15.59 23.22
C ALA A 255 32.34 14.80 24.29
N ALA A 256 32.12 15.07 25.57
CA ALA A 256 32.71 14.30 26.67
C ALA A 256 32.21 12.85 26.65
N ALA A 257 30.89 12.62 26.56
CA ALA A 257 30.32 11.28 26.50
C ALA A 257 30.82 10.47 25.30
N LEU A 258 30.97 11.09 24.12
CA LEU A 258 31.52 10.44 22.93
C LEU A 258 33.02 10.10 23.11
N LYS A 259 33.78 10.97 23.77
CA LYS A 259 35.19 10.71 24.13
C LYS A 259 35.30 9.53 25.09
N ASP A 260 34.47 9.49 26.13
CA ASP A 260 34.46 8.41 27.12
C ASP A 260 34.06 7.08 26.47
N GLN A 261 33.07 7.08 25.56
CA GLN A 261 32.71 5.91 24.76
C GLN A 261 33.84 5.44 23.83
N ALA A 262 34.64 6.36 23.27
CA ALA A 262 35.78 6.02 22.42
C ALA A 262 37.00 5.50 23.20
N LEU A 263 37.13 5.88 24.48
CA LEU A 263 38.18 5.41 25.40
C LEU A 263 37.76 4.15 26.19
N ALA A 264 36.47 3.83 26.24
CA ALA A 264 35.98 2.60 26.84
C ALA A 264 36.67 1.39 26.19
N PRO A 265 37.14 0.39 26.97
CA PRO A 265 37.66 -0.84 26.41
C PRO A 265 36.63 -1.43 25.45
N ARG A 266 37.00 -1.61 24.19
CA ARG A 266 36.17 -2.41 23.28
C ARG A 266 36.03 -3.80 23.90
N ASP A 267 34.80 -4.25 24.06
CA ASP A 267 34.54 -5.65 24.39
C ASP A 267 35.37 -6.52 23.43
N PRO A 268 36.03 -7.58 23.95
CA PRO A 268 36.74 -8.50 23.08
C PRO A 268 35.77 -8.99 22.00
N PRO A 269 36.22 -9.15 20.74
CA PRO A 269 35.32 -9.52 19.64
C PRO A 269 34.49 -10.73 20.07
N ARG A 270 33.15 -10.56 20.14
CA ARG A 270 32.24 -11.67 20.41
C ARG A 270 32.53 -12.75 19.39
N ASP A 271 33.15 -13.84 19.83
CA ASP A 271 33.42 -14.97 18.95
C ASP A 271 32.05 -15.53 18.55
N PRO A 272 31.64 -15.44 17.27
CA PRO A 272 30.31 -15.88 16.83
C PRO A 272 30.10 -17.40 17.01
N ARG A 273 31.14 -18.14 17.42
CA ARG A 273 31.10 -19.57 17.73
C ARG A 273 30.48 -19.91 19.10
N PHE A 274 30.28 -18.93 19.98
CA PHE A 274 29.86 -19.15 21.38
C PHE A 274 28.51 -18.49 21.78
N GLU A 275 27.74 -17.89 20.86
CA GLU A 275 26.44 -17.27 21.22
C GLU A 275 25.29 -18.28 21.39
N ASP A 276 25.39 -19.47 20.81
CA ASP A 276 24.56 -20.62 21.20
C ASP A 276 25.19 -21.23 22.47
N GLY A 277 24.44 -21.30 23.56
CA GLY A 277 24.86 -21.87 24.86
C GLY A 277 25.08 -23.40 24.87
N ARG A 278 25.64 -23.93 23.78
CA ARG A 278 26.15 -25.29 23.69
C ARG A 278 27.56 -25.29 24.28
N ASP A 279 27.82 -26.15 25.24
CA ASP A 279 29.19 -26.45 25.66
C ASP A 279 30.06 -26.74 24.42
N PRO A 280 31.30 -26.24 24.35
CA PRO A 280 32.20 -26.59 23.27
C PRO A 280 32.31 -28.12 23.20
N PRO A 281 32.19 -28.72 22.00
CA PRO A 281 32.15 -30.17 21.87
C PRO A 281 33.38 -30.78 22.54
N ARG A 282 33.13 -31.55 23.60
CA ARG A 282 34.14 -32.15 24.47
C ARG A 282 35.07 -33.00 23.61
N ASP A 283 36.29 -32.50 23.35
CA ASP A 283 37.23 -33.13 22.43
C ASP A 283 37.49 -34.59 22.87
N PRO A 284 37.04 -35.59 22.10
CA PRO A 284 37.18 -36.99 22.48
C PRO A 284 38.63 -37.47 22.49
N ARG A 285 39.59 -36.65 22.03
CA ARG A 285 41.03 -36.93 22.06
C ARG A 285 41.72 -36.45 23.34
N ARG A 286 41.04 -35.66 24.19
CA ARG A 286 41.50 -35.40 25.56
C ARG A 286 41.11 -36.55 26.47
N GLU A 287 41.77 -37.69 26.27
CA GLU A 287 41.86 -38.70 27.31
C GLU A 287 42.51 -38.07 28.56
N PRO A 288 41.95 -38.25 29.77
CA PRO A 288 42.62 -37.84 30.98
C PRO A 288 43.93 -38.64 31.11
N PRO A 289 45.05 -38.02 31.50
CA PRO A 289 46.32 -38.74 31.64
C PRO A 289 46.14 -39.90 32.63
N ALA A 290 46.55 -41.10 32.22
CA ALA A 290 46.42 -42.31 33.03
C ALA A 290 47.08 -42.11 34.40
N ALA A 291 46.35 -42.43 35.46
CA ALA A 291 46.88 -42.35 36.81
C ALA A 291 48.11 -43.29 36.93
N PRO A 292 49.23 -42.82 37.53
CA PRO A 292 50.40 -43.68 37.69
C PRO A 292 50.05 -44.89 38.56
N PRO A 293 50.66 -46.06 38.30
CA PRO A 293 50.47 -47.25 39.12
C PRO A 293 50.88 -46.95 40.57
N ARG A 294 50.11 -47.47 41.53
CA ARG A 294 50.49 -47.45 42.94
C ARG A 294 51.45 -48.59 43.20
N GLU A 295 52.62 -48.26 43.74
CA GLU A 295 53.54 -49.20 44.41
C GLU A 295 53.00 -49.57 45.81
#